data_AF-A0A5N5QIW7-F1
#
_entry.id   AF-A0A5N5QIW7-F1
#
_cell.length_a   1.000
_cell.length_b   1.000
_cell.length_c   1.000
_cell.angle_alpha   90.00
_cell.angle_beta   90.00
_cell.angle_gamma   90.00
#
_symmetry.space_group_name_H-M   'P 1'
#
loop_
_entity.id
_entity.type
_entity.pdbx_description
1 polymer ?
#
loop_
_entity_poly.entity_id
_entity_poly.type
_entity_poly.pdbx_seq_one_letter_code
_entity_poly.pdbx_strand_id
1 'polypeptide(L)'
;MLYCDEICQKYDWPLHKFECPALVAYTKRKDASPESRDEAGAEDIQGTVLVPSETLRALGRLLWLQFREKPGSAKRKELELLQSHRDALTPSSPQTASYTRLGHALAAYVSLGTPNPEKLSTLGIGSAKDIVDLLSKFSANAHTLSTPSLTPIGVALSPVAALINHSCLPNCVVVFPKASKTRKLPNELTIVAINDIHPGQQLTTSYVDLTLPREYRQAILRERYMFTCKCPSCEIPNITSRPYVDVRRALRCGNRSCEGFLPMPKLDDPKLQKVNVNCINCQTECIIEPPAIADAIRLGEEGLEKAEALQFDDPAQALKYTSNLLPLVSRFFHVSSHPLLGLARVHLSLLISQLESDRSILDETIRAAARIAAGVSGILPPGHPVRGVAYAEMGKLLAVDEYYPEGREPPEPTPSQLDPKANLVWVAGDDDGILKGFERLRMAHHTLMQARRELMIGFGCANEGGAVGKEVTELAKKIEREVMIWRRAGGGKRPKLDSY
;
A
#
# COMPACT_ATOMS: atom_id res chain seq x y z
N MET A 1 -15.47 20.93 -4.38
CA MET A 1 -14.99 20.30 -3.14
C MET A 1 -16.17 19.62 -2.47
N LEU A 2 -15.95 18.44 -1.91
CA LEU A 2 -16.95 17.68 -1.17
C LEU A 2 -16.61 17.70 0.32
N TYR A 3 -17.63 17.84 1.16
CA TYR A 3 -17.51 17.80 2.62
C TYR A 3 -18.53 16.82 3.16
N CYS A 4 -18.22 16.17 4.28
CA CYS A 4 -19.16 15.27 4.96
C CYS A 4 -20.41 16.03 5.43
N ASP A 5 -20.23 17.25 5.92
CA ASP A 5 -21.28 18.15 6.40
C ASP A 5 -20.77 19.61 6.46
N GLU A 6 -21.65 20.53 6.89
CA GLU A 6 -21.36 21.96 7.08
C GLU A 6 -20.25 22.22 8.11
N ILE A 7 -20.06 21.33 9.09
CA ILE A 7 -19.04 21.48 10.14
C ILE A 7 -17.65 21.28 9.52
N CYS A 8 -17.48 20.21 8.73
CA CYS A 8 -16.25 19.98 7.97
C CYS A 8 -15.95 21.14 7.01
N GLN A 9 -16.97 21.69 6.35
CA GLN A 9 -16.82 22.86 5.48
C GLN A 9 -16.32 24.08 6.25
N LYS A 10 -16.95 24.41 7.39
CA LYS A 10 -16.55 25.54 8.25
C LYS A 10 -15.13 25.38 8.80
N TYR A 11 -14.75 24.15 9.14
CA TYR A 11 -13.41 23.84 9.65
C TYR A 11 -12.31 24.05 8.59
N ASP A 12 -12.54 23.63 7.34
CA ASP A 12 -11.55 23.79 6.25
C ASP A 12 -11.54 25.21 5.65
N TRP A 13 -12.64 25.96 5.75
CA TRP A 13 -12.81 27.29 5.14
C TRP A 13 -11.67 28.28 5.36
N PRO A 14 -11.06 28.40 6.57
CA PRO A 14 -9.94 29.33 6.79
C PRO A 14 -8.76 29.11 5.84
N LEU A 15 -8.58 27.91 5.31
CA LEU A 15 -7.57 27.58 4.30
C LEU A 15 -8.19 27.46 2.90
N HIS A 16 -9.34 26.79 2.78
CA HIS A 16 -10.00 26.57 1.48
C HIS A 16 -10.42 27.88 0.79
N LYS A 17 -10.70 28.96 1.51
CA LYS A 17 -11.06 30.26 0.90
C LYS A 17 -9.99 30.79 -0.07
N PHE A 18 -8.72 30.42 0.11
CA PHE A 18 -7.63 30.77 -0.81
C PHE A 18 -7.55 29.82 -2.01
N GLU A 19 -7.81 28.53 -1.78
CA GLU A 19 -7.77 27.48 -2.79
C GLU A 19 -9.00 27.51 -3.73
N CYS A 20 -10.17 27.86 -3.22
CA CYS A 20 -11.42 27.91 -3.98
C CYS A 20 -11.32 28.74 -5.28
N PRO A 21 -10.87 30.01 -5.26
CA PRO A 21 -10.68 30.78 -6.49
C PRO A 21 -9.58 30.18 -7.38
N ALA A 22 -8.54 29.57 -6.82
CA ALA A 22 -7.47 28.93 -7.58
C ALA A 22 -7.97 27.72 -8.36
N LEU A 23 -8.85 26.90 -7.76
CA LEU A 23 -9.52 25.78 -8.42
C LEU A 23 -10.41 26.28 -9.57
N VAL A 24 -11.22 27.32 -9.34
CA VAL A 24 -12.09 27.90 -10.38
C VAL A 24 -11.28 28.48 -11.54
N ALA A 25 -10.15 29.13 -11.26
CA ALA A 25 -9.27 29.65 -12.29
C ALA A 25 -8.58 28.53 -13.09
N TYR A 26 -8.17 27.46 -12.39
CA TYR A 26 -7.52 26.30 -13.01
C TYR A 26 -8.43 25.60 -14.01
N THR A 27 -9.71 25.36 -13.66
CA THR A 27 -10.67 24.73 -14.56
C THR A 27 -10.91 25.57 -15.81
N LYS A 28 -11.16 26.89 -15.64
CA LYS A 28 -11.43 27.81 -16.76
C LYS A 28 -10.30 27.92 -17.78
N ARG A 29 -9.04 27.74 -17.36
CA ARG A 29 -7.87 27.95 -18.24
C ARG A 29 -7.66 26.80 -19.23
N LYS A 30 -7.97 25.56 -18.83
CA LYS A 30 -7.84 24.40 -19.71
C LYS A 30 -8.99 24.27 -20.70
N ASP A 31 -10.16 24.83 -20.37
CA ASP A 31 -11.25 24.99 -21.35
C ASP A 31 -10.89 25.96 -22.49
N ALA A 32 -9.88 26.81 -22.30
CA ALA A 32 -9.44 27.83 -23.25
C ALA A 32 -8.18 27.45 -24.07
N SER A 33 -7.55 26.29 -23.83
CA SER A 33 -6.37 25.84 -24.60
C SER A 33 -6.78 25.00 -25.82
N PRO A 34 -6.42 25.38 -27.07
CA PRO A 34 -6.81 24.64 -28.28
C PRO A 34 -6.21 23.23 -28.41
N GLU A 35 -5.08 22.96 -27.75
CA GLU A 35 -4.32 21.71 -27.85
C GLU A 35 -5.04 20.49 -27.22
N SER A 36 -6.12 20.68 -26.46
CA SER A 36 -6.88 19.58 -25.85
C SER A 36 -8.02 19.01 -26.70
N ARG A 37 -8.18 19.48 -27.95
CA ARG A 37 -9.17 18.91 -28.88
C ARG A 37 -8.63 17.79 -29.77
N ASP A 38 -7.30 17.65 -29.88
CA ASP A 38 -6.69 16.77 -30.90
C ASP A 38 -6.14 15.44 -30.35
N GLU A 39 -6.00 15.25 -29.03
CA GLU A 39 -5.53 13.99 -28.42
C GLU A 39 -6.63 13.15 -27.75
N ALA A 40 -7.80 13.72 -27.52
CA ALA A 40 -8.98 12.96 -27.13
C ALA A 40 -9.80 12.70 -28.39
N GLY A 41 -9.82 11.45 -28.86
CA GLY A 41 -10.74 11.02 -29.90
C GLY A 41 -12.14 11.55 -29.61
N ALA A 42 -12.78 12.07 -30.65
CA ALA A 42 -14.07 12.72 -30.61
C ALA A 42 -15.19 11.77 -30.14
N GLU A 43 -15.25 11.53 -28.84
CA GLU A 43 -16.46 11.16 -28.13
C GLU A 43 -16.60 12.10 -26.93
N ASP A 44 -17.79 12.69 -26.88
CA ASP A 44 -18.23 13.76 -26.00
C ASP A 44 -18.18 13.32 -24.51
N ILE A 45 -17.03 13.44 -23.84
CA ILE A 45 -16.96 13.31 -22.37
C ILE A 45 -17.40 14.64 -21.76
N GLN A 46 -18.69 14.89 -21.81
CA GLN A 46 -19.35 15.94 -21.05
C GLN A 46 -19.19 15.65 -19.55
N GLY A 47 -18.29 16.35 -18.87
CA GLY A 47 -18.34 16.51 -17.41
C GLY A 47 -17.13 16.07 -16.56
N THR A 48 -15.96 15.77 -17.13
CA THR A 48 -14.75 15.55 -16.30
C THR A 48 -14.22 16.87 -15.76
N VAL A 49 -14.63 17.23 -14.55
CA VAL A 49 -14.07 18.37 -13.80
C VAL A 49 -12.56 18.17 -13.66
N LEU A 50 -11.77 19.02 -14.30
CA LEU A 50 -10.31 18.94 -14.25
C LEU A 50 -9.80 19.36 -12.87
N VAL A 51 -9.17 18.43 -12.15
CA VAL A 51 -8.63 18.67 -10.80
C VAL A 51 -7.10 18.77 -10.86
N PRO A 52 -6.48 19.81 -10.28
CA PRO A 52 -5.03 19.87 -10.16
C PRO A 52 -4.48 18.74 -9.27
N SER A 53 -3.24 18.31 -9.51
CA SER A 53 -2.63 17.19 -8.78
C SER A 53 -2.60 17.45 -7.26
N GLU A 54 -2.66 16.37 -6.47
CA GLU A 54 -2.61 16.44 -5.01
C GLU A 54 -1.36 17.18 -4.49
N THR A 55 -0.22 16.99 -5.15
CA THR A 55 1.05 17.65 -4.83
C THR A 55 0.94 19.16 -5.03
N LEU A 56 0.39 19.60 -6.16
CA LEU A 56 0.21 21.02 -6.46
C LEU A 56 -0.72 21.69 -5.46
N ARG A 57 -1.84 21.02 -5.11
CA ARG A 57 -2.81 21.51 -4.14
C ARG A 57 -2.21 21.59 -2.73
N ALA A 58 -1.45 20.57 -2.31
CA ALA A 58 -0.79 20.54 -1.01
C ALA A 58 0.27 21.64 -0.87
N LEU A 59 1.07 21.88 -1.91
CA LEU A 59 2.04 22.97 -1.95
C LEU A 59 1.37 24.36 -1.87
N GLY A 60 0.27 24.57 -2.61
CA GLY A 60 -0.50 25.80 -2.51
C GLY A 60 -1.04 26.02 -1.09
N ARG A 61 -1.63 24.97 -0.50
CA ARG A 61 -2.08 24.97 0.90
C ARG A 61 -0.96 25.25 1.89
N LEU A 62 0.25 24.72 1.66
CA LEU A 62 1.42 24.99 2.49
C LEU A 62 1.83 26.47 2.43
N LEU A 63 1.85 27.08 1.24
CA LEU A 63 2.15 28.51 1.08
C LEU A 63 1.12 29.39 1.79
N TRP A 64 -0.17 29.13 1.61
CA TRP A 64 -1.22 29.89 2.30
C TRP A 64 -1.18 29.68 3.82
N LEU A 65 -0.79 28.50 4.29
CA LEU A 65 -0.60 28.24 5.71
C LEU A 65 0.58 29.08 6.26
N GLN A 66 1.73 29.07 5.58
CA GLN A 66 2.90 29.87 5.98
C GLN A 66 2.62 31.38 5.97
N PHE A 67 1.84 31.86 4.98
CA PHE A 67 1.40 33.24 4.90
C PHE A 67 0.54 33.66 6.11
N ARG A 68 -0.29 32.75 6.64
CA ARG A 68 -1.14 33.01 7.81
C ARG A 68 -0.39 32.94 9.13
N GLU A 69 0.69 32.15 9.19
CA GLU A 69 1.50 31.99 10.38
C GLU A 69 2.34 33.25 10.64
N LYS A 70 2.32 33.73 11.89
CA LYS A 70 3.09 34.92 12.28
C LYS A 70 4.59 34.70 12.02
N PRO A 71 5.31 35.68 11.46
CA PRO A 71 6.77 35.61 11.35
C PRO A 71 7.40 35.26 12.71
N GLY A 72 8.29 34.26 12.70
CA GLY A 72 8.97 33.78 13.92
C GLY A 72 8.13 32.88 14.84
N SER A 73 6.89 32.51 14.48
CA SER A 73 6.12 31.51 15.24
C SER A 73 6.84 30.16 15.26
N ALA A 74 6.60 29.35 16.31
CA ALA A 74 7.19 28.02 16.42
C ALA A 74 6.85 27.14 15.20
N LYS A 75 5.58 27.14 14.77
CA LYS A 75 5.11 26.40 13.59
C LYS A 75 5.81 26.82 12.31
N ARG A 76 6.05 28.13 12.12
CA ARG A 76 6.77 28.63 10.95
C ARG A 76 8.23 28.19 10.96
N LYS A 77 8.90 28.29 12.12
CA LYS A 77 10.28 27.81 12.30
C LYS A 77 10.40 26.31 12.03
N GLU A 78 9.46 25.51 12.52
CA GLU A 78 9.42 24.07 12.26
C GLU A 78 9.38 23.75 10.76
N LEU A 79 8.58 24.48 9.97
CA LEU A 79 8.54 24.34 8.52
C LEU A 79 9.83 24.84 7.83
N GLU A 80 10.41 25.92 8.33
CA GLU A 80 11.65 26.49 7.79
C GLU A 80 12.86 25.57 8.01
N LEU A 81 12.86 24.79 9.10
CA LEU A 81 13.89 23.83 9.49
C LEU A 81 13.81 22.47 8.77
N LEU A 82 12.74 22.21 8.01
CA LEU A 82 12.63 20.98 7.22
C LEU A 82 13.82 20.85 6.27
N GLN A 83 14.34 19.62 6.17
CA GLN A 83 15.48 19.36 5.30
C GLN A 83 15.07 19.47 3.83
N SER A 84 15.80 20.26 3.05
CA SER A 84 15.50 20.47 1.64
C SER A 84 16.39 19.69 0.70
N HIS A 85 17.62 19.33 1.09
CA HIS A 85 18.62 18.76 0.18
C HIS A 85 18.84 19.58 -1.11
N ARG A 86 18.40 20.85 -1.17
CA ARG A 86 18.45 21.65 -2.41
C ARG A 86 19.89 21.81 -2.92
N ASP A 87 20.85 21.86 -2.01
CA ASP A 87 22.27 22.08 -2.33
C ASP A 87 22.90 20.82 -2.98
N ALA A 88 22.23 19.67 -2.92
CA ALA A 88 22.63 18.44 -3.61
C ALA A 88 21.98 18.31 -5.01
N LEU A 89 21.08 19.23 -5.41
CA LEU A 89 20.45 19.19 -6.72
C LEU A 89 21.42 19.66 -7.81
N THR A 90 21.54 18.88 -8.87
CA THR A 90 22.32 19.25 -10.05
C THR A 90 21.39 19.69 -11.20
N PRO A 91 21.82 20.61 -12.08
CA PRO A 91 20.99 21.07 -13.21
C PRO A 91 20.56 19.94 -14.16
N SER A 92 21.37 18.89 -14.28
CA SER A 92 21.10 17.71 -15.11
C SER A 92 20.24 16.65 -14.42
N SER A 93 19.88 16.83 -13.15
CA SER A 93 19.08 15.82 -12.44
C SER A 93 17.62 15.81 -12.92
N PRO A 94 16.99 14.64 -13.06
CA PRO A 94 15.56 14.53 -13.36
C PRO A 94 14.66 15.31 -12.38
N GLN A 95 15.08 15.40 -11.10
CA GLN A 95 14.37 16.16 -10.07
C GLN A 95 14.31 17.64 -10.41
N THR A 96 15.40 18.24 -10.91
CA THR A 96 15.46 19.66 -11.27
C THR A 96 14.49 20.00 -12.40
N ALA A 97 14.40 19.14 -13.42
CA ALA A 97 13.42 19.31 -14.50
C ALA A 97 11.98 19.20 -13.98
N SER A 98 11.71 18.24 -13.10
CA SER A 98 10.40 18.06 -12.48
C SER A 98 10.01 19.27 -11.61
N TYR A 99 10.93 19.77 -10.79
CA TYR A 99 10.72 20.94 -9.94
C TYR A 99 10.53 22.23 -10.74
N THR A 100 11.16 22.36 -11.90
CA THR A 100 10.92 23.50 -12.79
C THR A 100 9.48 23.53 -13.29
N ARG A 101 8.96 22.40 -13.79
CA ARG A 101 7.55 22.28 -14.23
C ARG A 101 6.58 22.49 -13.08
N LEU A 102 6.82 21.83 -11.95
CA LEU A 102 5.96 21.93 -10.77
C LEU A 102 5.99 23.33 -10.15
N GLY A 103 7.16 23.98 -10.13
CA GLY A 103 7.33 25.35 -9.64
C GLY A 103 6.57 26.36 -10.48
N HIS A 104 6.62 26.22 -11.81
CA HIS A 104 5.80 27.04 -12.72
C HIS A 104 4.31 26.80 -12.48
N ALA A 105 3.88 25.54 -12.38
CA ALA A 105 2.49 25.19 -12.10
C ALA A 105 2.01 25.73 -10.74
N LEU A 106 2.86 25.67 -9.70
CA LEU A 106 2.57 26.21 -8.38
C LEU A 106 2.41 27.73 -8.44
N ALA A 107 3.33 28.42 -9.10
CA ALA A 107 3.27 29.87 -9.26
C ALA A 107 2.00 30.30 -9.99
N ALA A 108 1.66 29.63 -11.08
CA ALA A 108 0.40 29.81 -11.81
C ALA A 108 -0.83 29.58 -10.92
N TYR A 109 -0.83 28.48 -10.16
CA TYR A 109 -1.95 28.06 -9.33
C TYR A 109 -2.26 29.05 -8.21
N VAL A 110 -1.24 29.47 -7.43
CA VAL A 110 -1.44 30.44 -6.34
C VAL A 110 -1.71 31.85 -6.86
N SER A 111 -1.32 32.15 -8.11
CA SER A 111 -1.59 33.41 -8.78
C SER A 111 -2.94 33.48 -9.52
N LEU A 112 -3.77 32.42 -9.48
CA LEU A 112 -5.07 32.32 -10.16
C LEU A 112 -4.97 32.36 -11.70
N GLY A 113 -3.91 31.78 -12.25
CA GLY A 113 -3.71 31.75 -13.70
C GLY A 113 -2.25 31.88 -14.07
N THR A 114 -1.82 33.05 -14.51
CA THR A 114 -0.42 33.31 -14.87
C THR A 114 0.43 33.61 -13.62
N PRO A 115 1.68 33.16 -13.55
CA PRO A 115 2.60 33.53 -12.46
C PRO A 115 2.66 35.06 -12.29
N ASN A 116 2.38 35.54 -11.07
CA ASN A 116 2.45 36.95 -10.73
C ASN A 116 3.53 37.17 -9.65
N PRO A 117 4.65 37.84 -9.95
CA PRO A 117 5.76 38.06 -9.02
C PRO A 117 5.37 38.80 -7.73
N GLU A 118 4.49 39.80 -7.81
CA GLU A 118 4.05 40.55 -6.63
C GLU A 118 3.30 39.64 -5.67
N LYS A 119 2.38 38.82 -6.21
CA LYS A 119 1.62 37.86 -5.41
C LYS A 119 2.50 36.77 -4.80
N LEU A 120 3.49 36.28 -5.53
CA LEU A 120 4.49 35.33 -5.01
C LEU A 120 5.30 35.96 -3.87
N SER A 121 5.74 37.20 -4.04
CA SER A 121 6.45 37.95 -3.00
C SER A 121 5.61 38.08 -1.72
N THR A 122 4.31 38.36 -1.83
CA THR A 122 3.41 38.40 -0.65
C THR A 122 3.28 37.05 0.07
N LEU A 123 3.49 35.94 -0.65
CA LEU A 123 3.47 34.59 -0.09
C LEU A 123 4.85 34.16 0.44
N GLY A 124 5.85 35.05 0.44
CA GLY A 124 7.21 34.77 0.91
C GLY A 124 8.11 34.12 -0.14
N ILE A 125 7.73 34.16 -1.42
CA ILE A 125 8.53 33.65 -2.53
C ILE A 125 9.11 34.84 -3.31
N GLY A 126 10.39 35.15 -3.08
CA GLY A 126 11.10 36.25 -3.73
C GLY A 126 11.92 35.84 -4.94
N SER A 127 12.24 34.54 -5.05
CA SER A 127 13.16 34.02 -6.06
C SER A 127 12.82 32.58 -6.46
N ALA A 128 13.38 32.14 -7.60
CA ALA A 128 13.31 30.73 -8.00
C ALA A 128 13.93 29.79 -6.95
N LYS A 129 14.94 30.25 -6.21
CA LYS A 129 15.56 29.50 -5.12
C LYS A 129 14.54 29.18 -4.02
N ASP A 130 13.66 30.11 -3.68
CA ASP A 130 12.64 29.91 -2.63
C ASP A 130 11.61 28.85 -3.07
N ILE A 131 11.21 28.85 -4.34
CA ILE A 131 10.35 27.82 -4.92
C ILE A 131 11.03 26.46 -4.84
N VAL A 132 12.28 26.36 -5.30
CA VAL A 132 13.03 25.09 -5.28
C VAL A 132 13.20 24.59 -3.83
N ASP A 133 13.51 25.47 -2.88
CA ASP A 133 13.62 25.08 -1.46
C ASP A 133 12.30 24.53 -0.90
N LEU A 134 11.17 25.19 -1.19
CA LEU A 134 9.84 24.72 -0.79
C LEU A 134 9.50 23.35 -1.39
N LEU A 135 9.71 23.18 -2.70
CA LEU A 135 9.44 21.92 -3.39
C LEU A 135 10.30 20.78 -2.84
N SER A 136 11.57 21.07 -2.56
CA SER A 136 12.50 20.07 -2.05
C SER A 136 12.16 19.69 -0.60
N LYS A 137 11.81 20.66 0.26
CA LYS A 137 11.27 20.40 1.61
C LYS A 137 10.02 19.54 1.56
N PHE A 138 9.08 19.87 0.68
CA PHE A 138 7.86 19.09 0.55
C PHE A 138 8.16 17.65 0.11
N SER A 139 8.99 17.47 -0.91
CA SER A 139 9.34 16.15 -1.45
C SER A 139 10.03 15.22 -0.45
N ALA A 140 10.94 15.79 0.36
CA ALA A 140 11.74 15.05 1.35
C ALA A 140 11.00 14.77 2.67
N ASN A 141 9.94 15.51 3.00
CA ASN A 141 9.33 15.46 4.33
C ASN A 141 7.82 15.13 4.33
N ALA A 142 7.16 15.09 3.17
CA ALA A 142 5.75 14.74 3.10
C ALA A 142 5.52 13.24 3.35
N HIS A 143 4.47 12.94 4.11
CA HIS A 143 3.96 11.60 4.36
C HIS A 143 2.71 11.34 3.51
N THR A 144 2.53 10.10 3.08
CA THR A 144 1.28 9.66 2.46
C THR A 144 0.16 9.67 3.50
N LEU A 145 -0.90 10.44 3.25
CA LEU A 145 -2.14 10.37 4.02
C LEU A 145 -2.92 9.15 3.55
N SER A 146 -3.36 8.32 4.50
CA SER A 146 -4.13 7.11 4.20
C SER A 146 -5.44 7.03 4.97
N THR A 147 -6.37 6.22 4.46
CA THR A 147 -7.52 5.74 5.23
C THR A 147 -7.05 4.82 6.37
N PRO A 148 -7.93 4.48 7.32
CA PRO A 148 -7.63 3.45 8.31
C PRO A 148 -7.31 2.06 7.71
N SER A 149 -7.72 1.79 6.47
CA SER A 149 -7.36 0.58 5.71
C SER A 149 -6.05 0.73 4.94
N LEU A 150 -5.26 1.78 5.20
CA LEU A 150 -3.99 2.10 4.54
C LEU A 150 -4.08 2.45 3.05
N THR A 151 -5.29 2.69 2.53
CA THR A 151 -5.48 3.18 1.17
C THR A 151 -4.98 4.62 1.09
N PRO A 152 -4.04 4.96 0.19
CA PRO A 152 -3.56 6.32 0.03
C PRO A 152 -4.68 7.23 -0.49
N ILE A 153 -4.89 8.38 0.15
CA ILE A 153 -5.94 9.35 -0.20
C ILE A 153 -5.42 10.80 -0.27
N GLY A 154 -4.12 10.99 -0.08
CA GLY A 154 -3.49 12.30 -0.18
C GLY A 154 -2.10 12.35 0.43
N VAL A 155 -1.72 13.56 0.81
CA VAL A 155 -0.42 13.87 1.39
C VAL A 155 -0.58 14.74 2.64
N ALA A 156 0.26 14.50 3.64
CA ALA A 156 0.29 15.22 4.90
C ALA A 156 1.72 15.64 5.22
N LEU A 157 1.89 16.83 5.81
CA LEU A 157 3.18 17.31 6.27
C LEU A 157 3.11 17.56 7.77
N SER A 158 3.99 16.91 8.52
CA SER A 158 4.14 17.13 9.96
C SER A 158 5.64 17.28 10.26
N PRO A 159 6.12 18.49 10.59
CA PRO A 159 7.54 18.70 10.89
C PRO A 159 8.06 17.81 12.01
N VAL A 160 7.24 17.56 13.04
CA VAL A 160 7.61 16.68 14.16
C VAL A 160 7.77 15.24 13.70
N ALA A 161 6.88 14.73 12.84
CA ALA A 161 6.99 13.37 12.32
C ALA A 161 8.16 13.21 11.33
N ALA A 162 8.45 14.26 10.57
CA ALA A 162 9.56 14.29 9.61
C ALA A 162 10.96 14.22 10.26
N LEU A 163 11.07 14.43 11.58
CA LEU A 163 12.32 14.22 12.33
C LEU A 163 12.73 12.73 12.42
N ILE A 164 11.77 11.82 12.23
CA ILE A 164 12.01 10.38 12.43
C ILE A 164 12.71 9.80 11.22
N ASN A 165 13.94 9.33 11.41
CA ASN A 165 14.78 8.79 10.35
C ASN A 165 14.27 7.47 9.77
N HIS A 166 14.84 7.10 8.62
CA HIS A 166 14.53 5.85 7.94
C HIS A 166 15.25 4.63 8.53
N SER A 167 14.58 3.48 8.55
CA SER A 167 15.17 2.14 8.59
C SER A 167 14.35 1.16 7.74
N CYS A 168 15.01 0.20 7.07
CA CYS A 168 14.30 -0.92 6.43
C CYS A 168 13.84 -1.99 7.46
N LEU A 169 14.27 -1.87 8.72
CA LEU A 169 13.76 -2.58 9.89
C LEU A 169 13.31 -1.53 10.92
N PRO A 170 12.19 -0.84 10.67
CA PRO A 170 11.74 0.24 11.54
C PRO A 170 11.20 -0.29 12.87
N ASN A 171 11.31 0.53 13.91
CA ASN A 171 10.65 0.27 15.21
C ASN A 171 9.34 1.06 15.38
N CYS A 172 9.04 2.01 14.49
CA CYS A 172 7.81 2.77 14.47
C CYS A 172 7.13 2.76 13.09
N VAL A 173 5.82 2.99 13.08
CA VAL A 173 5.02 3.20 11.86
C VAL A 173 4.23 4.50 11.96
N VAL A 174 4.00 5.13 10.80
CA VAL A 174 3.14 6.30 10.67
C VAL A 174 1.79 5.85 10.13
N VAL A 175 0.71 6.13 10.87
CA VAL A 175 -0.63 5.64 10.56
C VAL A 175 -1.70 6.69 10.84
N PHE A 176 -2.86 6.52 10.19
CA PHE A 176 -4.08 7.30 10.41
C PHE A 176 -5.21 6.36 10.85
N PRO A 177 -5.13 5.79 12.08
CA PRO A 177 -5.91 4.62 12.47
C PRO A 177 -7.39 4.93 12.69
N LYS A 178 -7.77 6.22 12.75
CA LYS A 178 -9.12 6.66 13.03
C LYS A 178 -9.76 7.22 11.75
N ALA A 179 -10.98 6.79 11.49
CA ALA A 179 -11.92 7.61 10.74
C ALA A 179 -12.64 8.49 11.76
N SER A 180 -12.52 9.80 11.66
CA SER A 180 -13.21 10.71 12.57
C SER A 180 -14.73 10.48 12.54
N LYS A 181 -15.24 9.74 13.54
CA LYS A 181 -16.69 9.57 13.77
C LYS A 181 -17.28 10.73 14.57
N THR A 182 -16.42 11.48 15.26
CA THR A 182 -16.80 12.60 16.12
C THR A 182 -16.41 13.92 15.48
N ARG A 183 -17.37 14.83 15.32
CA ARG A 183 -17.29 16.17 14.71
C ARG A 183 -16.24 17.14 15.32
N LYS A 184 -15.34 16.68 16.19
CA LYS A 184 -14.45 17.50 17.02
C LYS A 184 -12.95 17.24 16.85
N LEU A 185 -12.52 16.07 16.38
CA LEU A 185 -11.08 15.79 16.18
C LEU A 185 -10.78 15.49 14.71
N PRO A 186 -9.76 16.14 14.12
CA PRO A 186 -9.25 15.76 12.81
C PRO A 186 -8.64 14.35 12.84
N ASN A 187 -8.51 13.71 11.67
CA ASN A 187 -7.67 12.51 11.56
C ASN A 187 -6.23 12.91 11.85
N GLU A 188 -5.68 12.44 12.97
CA GLU A 188 -4.32 12.75 13.40
C GLU A 188 -3.31 11.75 12.86
N LEU A 189 -2.18 12.26 12.38
CA LEU A 189 -1.00 11.45 12.10
C LEU A 189 -0.51 10.87 13.42
N THR A 190 -0.53 9.54 13.54
CA THR A 190 -0.08 8.82 14.74
C THR A 190 1.21 8.07 14.43
N ILE A 191 2.19 8.19 15.32
CA ILE A 191 3.41 7.37 15.30
C ILE A 191 3.24 6.28 16.35
N VAL A 192 3.32 5.02 15.92
CA VAL A 192 3.09 3.86 16.78
C VAL A 192 4.34 3.00 16.81
N ALA A 193 4.83 2.67 18.01
CA ALA A 193 5.90 1.69 18.18
C ALA A 193 5.37 0.29 17.85
N ILE A 194 6.10 -0.44 17.02
CA ILE A 194 5.78 -1.82 16.60
C ILE A 194 6.77 -2.84 17.15
N ASN A 195 7.79 -2.37 17.89
CA ASN A 195 8.79 -3.16 18.60
C ASN A 195 9.10 -2.47 19.93
N ASP A 196 9.71 -3.20 20.86
CA ASP A 196 10.24 -2.61 22.08
C ASP A 196 11.32 -1.56 21.75
N ILE A 197 11.31 -0.45 22.49
CA ILE A 197 12.23 0.67 22.29
C ILE A 197 12.90 0.99 23.63
N HIS A 198 14.21 0.78 23.71
CA HIS A 198 14.98 1.05 24.91
C HIS A 198 15.42 2.52 25.00
N PRO A 199 15.67 3.07 26.20
CA PRO A 199 16.21 4.42 26.35
C PRO A 199 17.48 4.64 25.54
N GLY A 200 17.54 5.75 24.80
CA GLY A 200 18.66 6.09 23.90
C GLY A 200 18.58 5.45 22.51
N GLN A 201 17.66 4.51 22.26
CA GLN A 201 17.43 3.95 20.93
C GLN A 201 16.72 4.96 20.04
N GLN A 202 17.22 5.12 18.81
CA GLN A 202 16.62 6.00 17.83
C GLN A 202 15.25 5.48 17.36
N LEU A 203 14.27 6.37 17.24
CA LEU A 203 13.00 6.09 16.57
C LEU A 203 13.21 6.12 15.06
N THR A 204 12.69 5.11 14.36
CA THR A 204 12.80 4.99 12.90
C THR A 204 11.49 4.53 12.27
N THR A 205 11.20 5.04 11.07
CA THR A 205 10.07 4.61 10.22
C THR A 205 10.58 4.16 8.85
N SER A 206 9.71 3.61 8.00
CA SER A 206 10.08 3.36 6.60
C SER A 206 9.63 4.51 5.70
N TYR A 207 10.52 4.95 4.80
CA TYR A 207 10.22 5.97 3.79
C TYR A 207 9.86 5.35 2.43
N VAL A 208 10.04 4.03 2.31
CA VAL A 208 9.87 3.27 1.08
C VAL A 208 8.97 2.08 1.35
N ASP A 209 8.38 1.51 0.30
CA ASP A 209 7.67 0.25 0.42
C ASP A 209 8.67 -0.87 0.80
N LEU A 210 8.46 -1.45 1.97
CA LEU A 210 9.30 -2.52 2.50
C LEU A 210 9.08 -3.84 1.76
N THR A 211 8.11 -3.97 0.85
CA THR A 211 7.96 -5.16 0.00
C THR A 211 8.88 -5.14 -1.22
N LEU A 212 9.49 -4.00 -1.55
CA LEU A 212 10.42 -3.87 -2.69
C LEU A 212 11.81 -4.43 -2.36
N PRO A 213 12.50 -5.11 -3.29
CA PRO A 213 13.90 -5.52 -3.19
C PRO A 213 14.88 -4.42 -2.75
N ARG A 214 16.02 -4.82 -2.20
CA ARG A 214 17.03 -3.90 -1.63
C ARG A 214 17.49 -2.84 -2.63
N GLU A 215 17.71 -3.24 -3.87
CA GLU A 215 18.16 -2.37 -4.96
C GLU A 215 17.17 -1.25 -5.25
N TYR A 216 15.86 -1.52 -5.29
CA TYR A 216 14.83 -0.50 -5.49
C TYR A 216 14.66 0.39 -4.27
N ARG A 217 14.68 -0.19 -3.05
CA ARG A 217 14.66 0.62 -1.82
C ARG A 217 15.82 1.60 -1.78
N GLN A 218 17.05 1.14 -2.07
CA GLN A 218 18.24 1.98 -2.10
C GLN A 218 18.21 3.00 -3.24
N ALA A 219 17.63 2.66 -4.40
CA ALA A 219 17.44 3.61 -5.50
C ALA A 219 16.51 4.75 -5.10
N ILE A 220 15.33 4.44 -4.55
CA ILE A 220 14.37 5.45 -4.09
C ILE A 220 14.97 6.34 -2.98
N LEU A 221 15.69 5.75 -2.02
CA LEU A 221 16.34 6.52 -0.95
C LEU A 221 17.44 7.46 -1.45
N ARG A 222 18.25 7.03 -2.41
CA ARG A 222 19.27 7.88 -3.04
C ARG A 222 18.65 8.98 -3.89
N GLU A 223 17.63 8.63 -4.68
CA GLU A 223 17.01 9.54 -5.63
C GLU A 223 16.14 10.61 -4.94
N ARG A 224 15.34 10.22 -3.94
CA ARG A 224 14.39 11.13 -3.29
C ARG A 224 14.93 11.76 -2.00
N TYR A 225 15.70 11.01 -1.23
CA TYR A 225 16.15 11.42 0.11
C TYR A 225 17.66 11.65 0.19
N MET A 226 18.40 11.46 -0.91
CA MET A 226 19.82 11.78 -1.04
C MET A 226 20.73 11.06 -0.02
N PHE A 227 20.37 9.85 0.40
CA PHE A 227 21.21 9.03 1.28
C PHE A 227 21.18 7.54 0.93
N THR A 228 22.19 6.81 1.41
CA THR A 228 22.26 5.34 1.30
C THR A 228 21.94 4.73 2.67
N CYS A 229 20.96 3.83 2.73
CA CYS A 229 20.55 3.18 3.98
C CYS A 229 21.60 2.16 4.44
N LYS A 230 21.99 2.26 5.71
CA LYS A 230 22.95 1.36 6.38
C LYS A 230 22.32 0.60 7.55
N CYS A 231 21.00 0.41 7.55
CA CYS A 231 20.33 -0.35 8.60
C CYS A 231 20.75 -1.84 8.54
N PRO A 232 20.54 -2.62 9.61
CA PRO A 232 20.95 -4.02 9.65
C PRO A 232 20.43 -4.83 8.46
N SER A 233 19.17 -4.67 8.04
CA SER A 233 18.64 -5.37 6.85
C SER A 233 19.41 -5.06 5.55
N CYS A 234 19.92 -3.85 5.39
CA CYS A 234 20.68 -3.46 4.20
C CYS A 234 22.15 -3.90 4.26
N GLU A 235 22.69 -4.14 5.45
CA GLU A 235 24.08 -4.54 5.68
C GLU A 235 24.28 -6.04 5.89
N ILE A 236 23.25 -6.81 6.28
CA ILE A 236 23.32 -8.27 6.47
C ILE A 236 24.09 -8.99 5.33
N PRO A 237 23.84 -8.72 4.03
CA PRO A 237 24.58 -9.38 2.94
C PRO A 237 26.10 -9.22 3.00
N ASN A 238 26.59 -8.17 3.67
CA ASN A 238 28.02 -7.87 3.80
C ASN A 238 28.64 -8.46 5.08
N ILE A 239 27.83 -8.91 6.04
CA ILE A 239 28.29 -9.27 7.39
C ILE A 239 28.20 -10.78 7.64
N THR A 240 27.24 -11.47 7.02
CA THR A 240 26.98 -12.88 7.34
C THR A 240 27.77 -13.85 6.46
N SER A 241 28.43 -14.83 7.07
CA SER A 241 29.06 -15.97 6.39
C SER A 241 28.08 -17.06 5.96
N ARG A 242 26.83 -17.02 6.47
CA ARG A 242 25.73 -17.89 6.04
C ARG A 242 25.06 -17.31 4.79
N PRO A 243 24.51 -18.16 3.91
CA PRO A 243 23.71 -17.70 2.77
C PRO A 243 22.46 -16.97 3.29
N TYR A 244 22.49 -15.63 3.22
CA TYR A 244 21.32 -14.79 3.45
C TYR A 244 20.45 -14.76 2.19
N VAL A 245 19.15 -14.95 2.36
CA VAL A 245 18.17 -14.82 1.29
C VAL A 245 17.30 -13.60 1.59
N ASP A 246 17.32 -12.60 0.71
CA ASP A 246 16.30 -11.55 0.76
C ASP A 246 14.99 -12.19 0.30
N VAL A 247 14.03 -12.31 1.22
CA VAL A 247 12.69 -12.86 0.96
C VAL A 247 11.93 -12.14 -0.15
N ARG A 248 12.37 -10.95 -0.54
CA ARG A 248 11.81 -10.15 -1.64
C ARG A 248 12.39 -10.53 -3.01
N ARG A 249 13.47 -11.31 -3.03
CA ARG A 249 14.15 -11.89 -4.20
C ARG A 249 14.46 -13.36 -3.91
N ALA A 250 13.43 -14.13 -3.58
CA ALA A 250 13.53 -15.55 -3.27
C ALA A 250 12.73 -16.41 -4.25
N LEU A 251 13.28 -17.58 -4.60
CA LEU A 251 12.59 -18.58 -5.40
C LEU A 251 11.77 -19.52 -4.48
N ARG A 252 10.71 -20.11 -5.03
CA ARG A 252 9.85 -21.10 -4.37
C ARG A 252 10.55 -22.45 -4.35
N CYS A 253 10.54 -23.14 -3.20
CA CYS A 253 11.05 -24.51 -3.11
C CYS A 253 10.26 -25.49 -4.01
N GLY A 254 10.95 -26.39 -4.70
CA GLY A 254 10.32 -27.45 -5.50
C GLY A 254 9.57 -28.49 -4.66
N ASN A 255 9.89 -28.62 -3.37
CA ASN A 255 9.10 -29.40 -2.43
C ASN A 255 7.83 -28.63 -2.07
N ARG A 256 6.67 -29.09 -2.55
CA ARG A 256 5.36 -28.45 -2.34
C ARG A 256 4.95 -28.33 -0.87
N SER A 257 5.49 -29.17 0.01
CA SER A 257 5.24 -29.13 1.45
C SER A 257 6.23 -28.24 2.21
N CYS A 258 7.13 -27.54 1.51
CA CYS A 258 8.14 -26.68 2.10
C CYS A 258 7.84 -25.20 1.85
N GLU A 259 7.74 -24.43 2.93
CA GLU A 259 7.61 -22.96 2.92
C GLU A 259 8.95 -22.23 2.83
N GLY A 260 10.03 -22.99 2.62
CA GLY A 260 11.38 -22.48 2.61
C GLY A 260 11.74 -21.72 1.34
N PHE A 261 12.75 -20.87 1.49
CA PHE A 261 13.25 -20.02 0.43
C PHE A 261 14.40 -20.70 -0.32
N LEU A 262 14.49 -20.45 -1.62
CA LEU A 262 15.67 -20.72 -2.42
C LEU A 262 16.39 -19.40 -2.71
N PRO A 263 17.72 -19.32 -2.51
CA PRO A 263 18.49 -18.14 -2.88
C PRO A 263 18.41 -17.87 -4.39
N MET A 264 18.42 -16.59 -4.77
CA MET A 264 18.50 -16.19 -6.16
C MET A 264 19.89 -16.56 -6.73
N PRO A 265 19.97 -17.29 -7.86
CA PRO A 265 21.25 -17.50 -8.53
C PRO A 265 21.76 -16.22 -9.20
N LYS A 266 23.00 -16.23 -9.67
CA LYS A 266 23.50 -15.15 -10.55
C LYS A 266 22.74 -15.21 -11.87
N LEU A 267 22.02 -14.13 -12.19
CA LEU A 267 21.18 -14.05 -13.39
C LEU A 267 21.91 -13.43 -14.59
N ASP A 268 23.05 -12.78 -14.34
CA ASP A 268 23.83 -12.01 -15.30
C ASP A 268 24.92 -12.82 -16.00
N ASP A 269 25.11 -14.09 -15.65
CA ASP A 269 26.08 -14.98 -16.30
C ASP A 269 25.45 -15.71 -17.50
N PRO A 270 25.76 -15.33 -18.76
CA PRO A 270 25.17 -15.95 -19.94
C PRO A 270 25.57 -17.42 -20.13
N LYS A 271 26.64 -17.88 -19.44
CA LYS A 271 27.09 -19.27 -19.50
C LYS A 271 26.33 -20.17 -18.52
N LEU A 272 25.61 -19.60 -17.56
CA LEU A 272 24.91 -20.34 -16.52
C LEU A 272 23.50 -20.73 -17.00
N GLN A 273 23.39 -21.88 -17.68
CA GLN A 273 22.12 -22.39 -18.18
C GLN A 273 21.29 -23.12 -17.11
N LYS A 274 21.96 -23.85 -16.21
CA LYS A 274 21.35 -24.59 -15.10
C LYS A 274 22.22 -24.51 -13.86
N VAL A 275 21.59 -24.42 -12.69
CA VAL A 275 22.28 -24.40 -11.40
C VAL A 275 21.46 -25.16 -10.36
N ASN A 276 22.14 -25.97 -9.54
CA ASN A 276 21.52 -26.63 -8.41
C ASN A 276 21.55 -25.69 -7.21
N VAL A 277 20.39 -25.51 -6.58
CA VAL A 277 20.21 -24.64 -5.42
C VAL A 277 19.49 -25.41 -4.34
N ASN A 278 20.01 -25.38 -3.12
CA ASN A 278 19.40 -26.05 -1.99
C ASN A 278 18.47 -25.10 -1.23
N CYS A 279 17.29 -25.59 -0.88
CA CYS A 279 16.37 -24.83 -0.03
C CYS A 279 16.99 -24.60 1.35
N ILE A 280 16.97 -23.36 1.84
CA ILE A 280 17.56 -23.02 3.13
C ILE A 280 16.82 -23.65 4.33
N ASN A 281 15.59 -24.13 4.10
CA ASN A 281 14.75 -24.74 5.13
C ASN A 281 14.81 -26.28 5.08
N CYS A 282 14.38 -26.91 3.98
CA CYS A 282 14.27 -28.37 3.88
C CYS A 282 15.48 -29.05 3.21
N GLN A 283 16.45 -28.28 2.72
CA GLN A 283 17.64 -28.77 2.01
C GLN A 283 17.35 -29.55 0.70
N THR A 284 16.10 -29.56 0.22
CA THR A 284 15.77 -30.12 -1.10
C THR A 284 16.57 -29.38 -2.19
N GLU A 285 17.30 -30.14 -2.98
CA GLU A 285 18.03 -29.65 -4.15
C GLU A 285 17.02 -29.36 -5.28
N CYS A 286 17.07 -28.15 -5.82
CA CYS A 286 16.22 -27.69 -6.90
C CYS A 286 17.08 -27.26 -8.09
N ILE A 287 16.75 -27.72 -9.28
CA ILE A 287 17.41 -27.32 -10.53
C ILE A 287 16.74 -26.04 -11.02
N ILE A 288 17.50 -24.96 -11.11
CA ILE A 288 17.04 -23.65 -11.57
C ILE A 288 17.67 -23.32 -12.92
N GLU A 289 16.89 -22.73 -13.81
CA GLU A 289 17.32 -22.19 -15.11
C GLU A 289 17.37 -20.66 -15.02
N PRO A 290 18.55 -20.05 -14.77
CA PRO A 290 18.67 -18.59 -14.58
C PRO A 290 18.07 -17.75 -15.72
N PRO A 291 18.18 -18.12 -17.01
CA PRO A 291 17.52 -17.37 -18.08
C PRO A 291 15.99 -17.33 -17.92
N ALA A 292 15.35 -18.44 -17.54
CA ALA A 292 13.91 -18.49 -17.32
C ALA A 292 13.48 -17.62 -16.13
N ILE A 293 14.30 -17.57 -15.07
CA ILE A 293 14.08 -16.70 -13.91
C ILE A 293 14.21 -15.23 -14.32
N ALA A 294 15.24 -14.88 -15.08
CA ALA A 294 15.46 -13.51 -15.55
C ALA A 294 14.29 -13.04 -16.45
N ASP A 295 13.83 -13.89 -17.36
CA ASP A 295 12.65 -13.60 -18.19
C ASP A 295 11.37 -13.45 -17.37
N ALA A 296 11.16 -14.29 -16.35
CA ALA A 296 10.00 -14.19 -15.47
C ALA A 296 10.01 -12.91 -14.61
N ILE A 297 11.20 -12.47 -14.15
CA ILE A 297 11.36 -11.17 -13.48
C ILE A 297 10.99 -10.05 -14.43
N ARG A 298 11.62 -10.00 -15.61
CA ARG A 298 11.41 -8.93 -16.59
C ARG A 298 9.93 -8.84 -17.00
N LEU A 299 9.34 -9.97 -17.40
CA LEU A 299 7.92 -10.04 -17.79
C LEU A 299 7.00 -9.62 -16.64
N GLY A 300 7.29 -10.07 -15.42
CA GLY A 300 6.48 -9.72 -14.25
C GLY A 300 6.60 -8.24 -13.85
N GLU A 301 7.78 -7.64 -13.96
CA GLU A 301 8.04 -6.22 -13.66
C GLU A 301 7.36 -5.32 -14.71
N GLU A 302 7.58 -5.58 -16.01
CA GLU A 302 6.91 -4.85 -17.11
C GLU A 302 5.37 -5.01 -17.03
N GLY A 303 4.91 -6.21 -16.67
CA GLY A 303 3.49 -6.51 -16.54
C GLY A 303 2.85 -5.82 -15.33
N LEU A 304 3.57 -5.73 -14.21
CA LEU A 304 3.12 -5.01 -13.02
C LEU A 304 2.96 -3.53 -13.31
N GLU A 305 3.98 -2.90 -13.91
CA GLU A 305 3.94 -1.47 -14.28
C GLU A 305 2.73 -1.15 -15.17
N LYS A 306 2.47 -1.98 -16.19
CA LYS A 306 1.30 -1.83 -17.08
C LYS A 306 -0.02 -2.03 -16.34
N ALA A 307 -0.11 -3.02 -15.46
CA ALA A 307 -1.32 -3.29 -14.70
C ALA A 307 -1.63 -2.14 -13.73
N GLU A 308 -0.62 -1.59 -13.06
CA GLU A 308 -0.77 -0.44 -12.17
C GLU A 308 -1.21 0.83 -12.92
N ALA A 309 -0.70 1.05 -14.13
CA ALA A 309 -1.11 2.16 -14.99
C ALA A 309 -2.57 2.05 -15.44
N LEU A 310 -3.05 0.83 -15.73
CA LEU A 310 -4.40 0.59 -16.27
C LEU A 310 -5.47 0.38 -15.21
N GLN A 311 -5.12 0.08 -13.95
CA GLN A 311 -6.09 -0.40 -12.95
C GLN A 311 -7.30 0.53 -12.70
N PHE A 312 -7.16 1.84 -12.96
CA PHE A 312 -8.23 2.82 -12.80
C PHE A 312 -8.89 3.23 -14.13
N ASP A 313 -8.13 3.22 -15.23
CA ASP A 313 -8.60 3.66 -16.55
C ASP A 313 -9.25 2.52 -17.36
N ASP A 314 -8.65 1.33 -17.30
CA ASP A 314 -9.16 0.09 -17.93
C ASP A 314 -8.94 -1.11 -16.99
N PRO A 315 -9.78 -1.24 -15.93
CA PRO A 315 -9.65 -2.32 -14.95
C PRO A 315 -9.84 -3.72 -15.55
N ALA A 316 -10.61 -3.85 -16.65
CA ALA A 316 -10.82 -5.12 -17.31
C ALA A 316 -9.53 -5.63 -17.99
N GLN A 317 -8.83 -4.73 -18.68
CA GLN A 317 -7.55 -5.05 -19.29
C GLN A 317 -6.45 -5.28 -18.24
N ALA A 318 -6.43 -4.51 -17.15
CA ALA A 318 -5.52 -4.74 -16.03
C ALA A 318 -5.75 -6.13 -15.38
N LEU A 319 -7.01 -6.56 -15.25
CA LEU A 319 -7.34 -7.88 -14.72
C LEU A 319 -6.84 -8.97 -15.66
N LYS A 320 -7.07 -8.83 -16.98
CA LYS A 320 -6.58 -9.77 -17.98
C LYS A 320 -5.06 -9.91 -17.93
N TYR A 321 -4.32 -8.81 -17.77
CA TYR A 321 -2.86 -8.86 -17.61
C TYR A 321 -2.46 -9.65 -16.36
N THR A 322 -3.00 -9.29 -15.20
CA THR A 322 -2.63 -9.94 -13.94
C THR A 322 -3.00 -11.43 -13.91
N SER A 323 -4.18 -11.81 -14.39
CA SER A 323 -4.62 -13.21 -14.49
C SER A 323 -3.70 -14.07 -15.35
N ASN A 324 -3.16 -13.53 -16.45
CA ASN A 324 -2.27 -14.27 -17.34
C ASN A 324 -0.85 -14.38 -16.79
N LEU A 325 -0.37 -13.34 -16.09
CA LEU A 325 1.00 -13.27 -15.60
C LEU A 325 1.20 -14.04 -14.29
N LEU A 326 0.22 -14.04 -13.38
CA LEU A 326 0.35 -14.67 -12.08
C LEU A 326 0.77 -16.15 -12.16
N PRO A 327 0.18 -17.03 -13.01
CA PRO A 327 0.63 -18.42 -13.14
C PRO A 327 2.01 -18.60 -13.79
N LEU A 328 2.47 -17.62 -14.57
CA LEU A 328 3.80 -17.63 -15.19
C LEU A 328 4.88 -17.28 -14.18
N VAL A 329 4.58 -16.36 -13.26
CA VAL A 329 5.52 -15.85 -12.26
C VAL A 329 5.50 -16.72 -10.98
N SER A 330 4.32 -17.07 -10.48
CA SER A 330 4.14 -17.81 -9.20
C SER A 330 4.78 -19.19 -9.15
N ARG A 331 4.98 -19.84 -10.31
CA ARG A 331 5.68 -21.14 -10.39
C ARG A 331 7.14 -21.05 -9.93
N PHE A 332 7.76 -19.88 -10.06
CA PHE A 332 9.18 -19.67 -9.77
C PHE A 332 9.43 -19.00 -8.43
N PHE A 333 8.60 -18.03 -8.05
CA PHE A 333 8.91 -17.14 -6.94
C PHE A 333 8.11 -17.48 -5.68
N HIS A 334 8.74 -17.28 -4.53
CA HIS A 334 8.02 -17.27 -3.26
C HIS A 334 6.99 -16.12 -3.23
N VAL A 335 5.86 -16.29 -2.54
CA VAL A 335 4.75 -15.30 -2.50
C VAL A 335 5.16 -13.91 -1.96
N SER A 336 6.27 -13.82 -1.24
CA SER A 336 6.84 -12.55 -0.76
C SER A 336 7.72 -11.84 -1.77
N SER A 337 8.09 -12.50 -2.87
CA SER A 337 9.07 -11.99 -3.81
C SER A 337 8.46 -11.00 -4.79
N HIS A 338 9.27 -10.03 -5.20
CA HIS A 338 8.96 -9.14 -6.31
C HIS A 338 9.34 -9.81 -7.63
N PRO A 339 8.51 -9.68 -8.71
CA PRO A 339 7.30 -8.85 -8.81
C PRO A 339 5.99 -9.55 -8.38
N LEU A 340 6.03 -10.83 -7.99
CA LEU A 340 4.84 -11.64 -7.69
C LEU A 340 3.89 -11.00 -6.68
N LEU A 341 4.41 -10.52 -5.54
CA LEU A 341 3.58 -9.89 -4.52
C LEU A 341 2.89 -8.62 -5.01
N GLY A 342 3.57 -7.83 -5.86
CA GLY A 342 2.98 -6.63 -6.48
C GLY A 342 1.83 -6.99 -7.41
N LEU A 343 2.05 -7.96 -8.31
CA LEU A 343 1.02 -8.48 -9.21
C LEU A 343 -0.19 -9.01 -8.45
N ALA A 344 0.03 -9.76 -7.36
CA ALA A 344 -1.04 -10.30 -6.53
C ALA A 344 -1.88 -9.18 -5.87
N ARG A 345 -1.25 -8.07 -5.45
CA ARG A 345 -1.95 -6.91 -4.85
C ARG A 345 -2.86 -6.22 -5.85
N VAL A 346 -2.38 -5.94 -7.06
CA VAL A 346 -3.20 -5.34 -8.12
C VAL A 346 -4.34 -6.29 -8.50
N HIS A 347 -4.04 -7.57 -8.67
CA HIS A 347 -5.04 -8.58 -9.00
C HIS A 347 -6.16 -8.66 -7.96
N LEU A 348 -5.82 -8.71 -6.67
CA LEU A 348 -6.82 -8.75 -5.61
C LEU A 348 -7.71 -7.51 -5.61
N SER A 349 -7.12 -6.31 -5.77
CA SER A 349 -7.89 -5.07 -5.84
C SER A 349 -8.92 -5.09 -6.97
N LEU A 350 -8.55 -5.65 -8.12
CA LEU A 350 -9.45 -5.78 -9.27
C LEU A 350 -10.55 -6.82 -9.03
N LEU A 351 -10.21 -7.96 -8.42
CA LEU A 351 -11.19 -8.99 -8.05
C LEU A 351 -12.19 -8.51 -7.00
N ILE A 352 -11.74 -7.77 -5.98
CA ILE A 352 -12.62 -7.21 -4.95
C ILE A 352 -13.65 -6.27 -5.59
N SER A 353 -13.23 -5.42 -6.52
CA SER A 353 -14.12 -4.50 -7.24
C SER A 353 -15.19 -5.21 -8.09
N GLN A 354 -14.96 -6.46 -8.49
CA GLN A 354 -15.92 -7.27 -9.27
C GLN A 354 -16.78 -8.19 -8.39
N LEU A 355 -16.43 -8.36 -7.11
CA LEU A 355 -17.10 -9.33 -6.24
C LEU A 355 -18.58 -8.98 -5.97
N GLU A 356 -18.93 -7.69 -6.04
CA GLU A 356 -20.32 -7.24 -5.92
C GLU A 356 -21.19 -7.70 -7.09
N SER A 357 -20.63 -7.73 -8.31
CA SER A 357 -21.35 -8.10 -9.54
C SER A 357 -21.24 -9.59 -9.88
N ASP A 358 -20.13 -10.23 -9.53
CA ASP A 358 -19.90 -11.66 -9.76
C ASP A 358 -19.37 -12.34 -8.50
N ARG A 359 -20.22 -13.12 -7.82
CA ARG A 359 -19.82 -13.89 -6.64
C ARG A 359 -19.07 -15.18 -6.97
N SER A 360 -19.05 -15.62 -8.23
CA SER A 360 -18.37 -16.86 -8.62
C SER A 360 -16.85 -16.77 -8.46
N ILE A 361 -16.29 -15.56 -8.50
CA ILE A 361 -14.84 -15.30 -8.33
C ILE A 361 -14.37 -15.34 -6.87
N LEU A 362 -15.28 -15.46 -5.89
CA LEU A 362 -14.99 -15.36 -4.46
C LEU A 362 -13.83 -16.26 -4.02
N ASP A 363 -13.75 -17.48 -4.56
CA ASP A 363 -12.67 -18.39 -4.25
C ASP A 363 -11.32 -17.83 -4.73
N GLU A 364 -11.21 -17.37 -5.98
CA GLU A 364 -9.96 -16.78 -6.45
C GLU A 364 -9.60 -15.52 -5.66
N THR A 365 -10.58 -14.70 -5.27
CA THR A 365 -10.38 -13.52 -4.43
C THR A 365 -9.80 -13.91 -3.06
N ILE A 366 -10.31 -14.98 -2.43
CA ILE A 366 -9.77 -15.50 -1.17
C ILE A 366 -8.33 -16.03 -1.35
N ARG A 367 -8.02 -16.76 -2.43
CA ARG A 367 -6.65 -17.22 -2.72
C ARG A 367 -5.70 -16.05 -2.89
N ALA A 368 -6.09 -15.05 -3.66
CA ALA A 368 -5.30 -13.84 -3.86
C ALA A 368 -5.04 -13.11 -2.53
N ALA A 369 -6.04 -12.96 -1.67
CA ALA A 369 -5.88 -12.39 -0.33
C ALA A 369 -4.94 -13.21 0.57
N ALA A 370 -5.03 -14.54 0.53
CA ALA A 370 -4.14 -15.42 1.28
C ALA A 370 -2.67 -15.31 0.81
N ARG A 371 -2.44 -15.26 -0.51
CA ARG A 371 -1.10 -15.04 -1.09
C ARG A 371 -0.49 -13.73 -0.59
N ILE A 372 -1.27 -12.65 -0.56
CA ILE A 372 -0.80 -11.36 -0.02
C ILE A 372 -0.52 -11.45 1.47
N ALA A 373 -1.45 -11.97 2.27
CA ALA A 373 -1.29 -12.09 3.72
C ALA A 373 -0.03 -12.90 4.09
N ALA A 374 0.23 -14.00 3.38
CA ALA A 374 1.45 -14.80 3.53
C ALA A 374 2.70 -14.02 3.08
N GLY A 375 2.66 -13.39 1.90
CA GLY A 375 3.77 -12.62 1.34
C GLY A 375 4.20 -11.46 2.25
N VAL A 376 3.26 -10.64 2.71
CA VAL A 376 3.57 -9.52 3.61
C VAL A 376 3.99 -9.99 4.99
N SER A 377 3.49 -11.12 5.48
CA SER A 377 3.90 -11.69 6.78
C SER A 377 5.32 -12.24 6.75
N GLY A 378 5.81 -12.69 5.59
CA GLY A 378 7.22 -13.08 5.41
C GLY A 378 8.18 -11.88 5.36
N ILE A 379 7.69 -10.68 5.07
CA ILE A 379 8.49 -9.46 4.91
C ILE A 379 8.46 -8.58 6.16
N LEU A 380 7.27 -8.38 6.73
CA LEU A 380 7.00 -7.38 7.76
C LEU A 380 6.94 -8.04 9.14
N PRO A 381 7.43 -7.36 10.20
CA PRO A 381 7.40 -7.92 11.54
C PRO A 381 5.96 -8.05 12.08
N PRO A 382 5.70 -8.97 13.02
CA PRO A 382 4.43 -9.01 13.75
C PRO A 382 4.08 -7.66 14.36
N GLY A 383 2.81 -7.29 14.33
CA GLY A 383 2.29 -6.01 14.75
C GLY A 383 2.34 -4.92 13.68
N HIS A 384 2.93 -5.17 12.50
CA HIS A 384 2.92 -4.18 11.43
C HIS A 384 1.49 -3.98 10.87
N PRO A 385 1.00 -2.73 10.72
CA PRO A 385 -0.39 -2.45 10.34
C PRO A 385 -0.80 -3.05 8.99
N VAL A 386 0.11 -3.10 8.01
CA VAL A 386 -0.13 -3.77 6.71
C VAL A 386 -0.48 -5.25 6.85
N ARG A 387 0.14 -5.99 7.78
CA ARG A 387 -0.23 -7.38 8.07
C ARG A 387 -1.64 -7.44 8.63
N GLY A 388 -1.93 -6.57 9.61
CA GLY A 388 -3.25 -6.49 10.23
C GLY A 388 -4.37 -6.22 9.22
N VAL A 389 -4.15 -5.30 8.28
CA VAL A 389 -5.11 -5.00 7.20
C VAL A 389 -5.23 -6.18 6.23
N ALA A 390 -4.13 -6.81 5.81
CA ALA A 390 -4.18 -7.97 4.92
C ALA A 390 -4.96 -9.15 5.54
N TYR A 391 -4.74 -9.45 6.82
CA TYR A 391 -5.54 -10.45 7.53
C TYR A 391 -7.00 -10.02 7.70
N ALA A 392 -7.27 -8.72 7.94
CA ALA A 392 -8.64 -8.23 8.05
C ALA A 392 -9.39 -8.42 6.73
N GLU A 393 -8.76 -8.12 5.61
CA GLU A 393 -9.32 -8.30 4.27
C GLU A 393 -9.60 -9.77 3.95
N MET A 394 -8.61 -10.65 4.14
CA MET A 394 -8.78 -12.10 3.99
C MET A 394 -9.89 -12.64 4.89
N GLY A 395 -9.94 -12.22 6.15
CA GLY A 395 -10.97 -12.63 7.11
C GLY A 395 -12.38 -12.17 6.72
N LYS A 396 -12.51 -10.96 6.17
CA LYS A 396 -13.76 -10.43 5.63
C LYS A 396 -14.21 -11.25 4.41
N LEU A 397 -13.31 -11.56 3.48
CA LEU A 397 -13.59 -12.38 2.30
C LEU A 397 -14.03 -13.80 2.68
N LEU A 398 -13.34 -14.44 3.63
CA LEU A 398 -13.73 -15.73 4.17
C LEU A 398 -15.11 -15.72 4.82
N ALA A 399 -15.58 -14.57 5.32
CA ALA A 399 -16.90 -14.42 5.92
C ALA A 399 -18.04 -14.08 4.92
N VAL A 400 -17.74 -13.85 3.64
CA VAL A 400 -18.77 -13.56 2.62
C VAL A 400 -19.64 -14.80 2.36
N ASP A 401 -20.97 -14.65 2.29
CA ASP A 401 -21.83 -15.80 1.99
C ASP A 401 -21.51 -16.44 0.63
N GLU A 402 -21.42 -17.78 0.64
CA GLU A 402 -21.16 -18.60 -0.54
C GLU A 402 -22.32 -18.59 -1.52
N TYR A 403 -22.00 -18.54 -2.81
CA TYR A 403 -22.96 -18.78 -3.87
C TYR A 403 -22.93 -20.25 -4.28
N TYR A 404 -24.05 -20.96 -4.09
CA TYR A 404 -24.25 -22.33 -4.54
C TYR A 404 -25.27 -22.33 -5.68
N PRO A 405 -24.84 -22.48 -6.95
CA PRO A 405 -25.80 -22.69 -8.03
C PRO A 405 -26.54 -24.02 -7.81
N GLU A 406 -27.88 -23.98 -7.91
CA GLU A 406 -28.77 -25.16 -7.94
C GLU A 406 -28.76 -26.08 -6.69
N GLY A 407 -28.57 -25.54 -5.48
CA GLY A 407 -28.84 -26.29 -4.25
C GLY A 407 -27.88 -27.44 -3.94
N ARG A 408 -26.70 -27.49 -4.59
CA ARG A 408 -25.65 -28.45 -4.26
C ARG A 408 -25.08 -28.16 -2.86
N GLU A 409 -25.02 -29.18 -2.00
CA GLU A 409 -24.31 -29.09 -0.73
C GLU A 409 -22.79 -28.97 -0.96
N PRO A 410 -22.06 -28.25 -0.10
CA PRO A 410 -20.61 -28.19 -0.19
C PRO A 410 -19.99 -29.58 -0.02
N PRO A 411 -18.93 -29.90 -0.79
CA PRO A 411 -18.17 -31.12 -0.55
C PRO A 411 -17.57 -31.11 0.87
N GLU A 412 -17.53 -32.28 1.51
CA GLU A 412 -16.88 -32.42 2.81
C GLU A 412 -15.38 -32.08 2.71
N PRO A 413 -14.83 -31.33 3.68
CA PRO A 413 -13.41 -31.01 3.69
C PRO A 413 -12.56 -32.26 3.95
N THR A 414 -11.47 -32.38 3.20
CA THR A 414 -10.45 -33.43 3.36
C THR A 414 -9.71 -33.32 4.71
N PRO A 415 -9.07 -34.40 5.20
CA PRO A 415 -8.28 -34.34 6.44
C PRO A 415 -7.13 -33.33 6.41
N SER A 416 -6.51 -33.09 5.24
CA SER A 416 -5.48 -32.07 5.04
C SER A 416 -6.05 -30.64 5.16
N GLN A 417 -7.30 -30.44 4.73
CA GLN A 417 -8.04 -29.18 4.85
C GLN A 417 -8.36 -28.79 6.30
N LEU A 418 -8.38 -29.77 7.21
CA LEU A 418 -8.75 -29.58 8.61
C LEU A 418 -7.54 -29.31 9.54
N ASP A 419 -6.30 -29.34 9.04
CA ASP A 419 -5.08 -29.08 9.83
C ASP A 419 -4.97 -27.58 10.20
N PRO A 420 -5.08 -27.23 11.51
CA PRO A 420 -4.96 -25.85 11.97
C PRO A 420 -3.60 -25.19 11.68
N LYS A 421 -2.55 -25.98 11.39
CA LYS A 421 -1.21 -25.48 11.06
C LYS A 421 -1.05 -25.08 9.58
N ALA A 422 -1.98 -25.45 8.70
CA ALA A 422 -1.88 -25.26 7.25
C ALA A 422 -2.48 -23.93 6.73
N ASN A 423 -3.01 -23.07 7.61
CA ASN A 423 -4.01 -22.05 7.27
C ASN A 423 -3.63 -20.96 6.24
N LEU A 424 -2.35 -20.73 5.94
CA LEU A 424 -1.92 -19.70 4.96
C LEU A 424 -1.36 -20.30 3.68
N VAL A 425 -0.52 -21.33 3.79
CA VAL A 425 0.14 -21.95 2.63
C VAL A 425 -0.80 -22.82 1.82
N TRP A 426 -1.81 -23.39 2.45
CA TRP A 426 -2.84 -24.19 1.79
C TRP A 426 -3.79 -23.33 0.94
N VAL A 427 -4.21 -22.16 1.46
CA VAL A 427 -5.10 -21.23 0.75
C VAL A 427 -4.37 -20.43 -0.34
N ALA A 428 -3.06 -20.22 -0.19
CA ALA A 428 -2.22 -19.54 -1.18
C ALA A 428 -1.77 -20.46 -2.33
N GLY A 429 -1.89 -21.78 -2.18
CA GLY A 429 -1.54 -22.78 -3.20
C GLY A 429 -2.62 -22.94 -4.28
N ASP A 430 -2.20 -23.34 -5.47
CA ASP A 430 -3.09 -23.47 -6.64
C ASP A 430 -3.83 -24.82 -6.71
N ASP A 431 -3.38 -25.83 -5.95
CA ASP A 431 -3.80 -27.23 -6.13
C ASP A 431 -5.00 -27.64 -5.25
N ASP A 432 -5.28 -26.87 -4.21
CA ASP A 432 -6.08 -27.27 -3.05
C ASP A 432 -7.26 -26.30 -2.87
N GLY A 433 -8.50 -26.81 -3.02
CA GLY A 433 -9.71 -25.97 -3.10
C GLY A 433 -10.09 -25.31 -1.76
N ILE A 434 -10.56 -24.06 -1.76
CA ILE A 434 -10.87 -23.33 -0.52
C ILE A 434 -11.92 -24.04 0.33
N LEU A 435 -11.69 -24.08 1.65
CA LEU A 435 -12.65 -24.58 2.63
C LEU A 435 -14.04 -23.99 2.39
N LYS A 436 -15.08 -24.82 2.56
CA LYS A 436 -16.47 -24.42 2.35
C LYS A 436 -17.28 -24.44 3.64
N GLY A 437 -18.41 -23.73 3.64
CA GLY A 437 -19.38 -23.75 4.74
C GLY A 437 -18.77 -23.43 6.10
N PHE A 438 -19.06 -24.29 7.08
CA PHE A 438 -18.69 -24.06 8.48
C PHE A 438 -17.17 -23.94 8.71
N GLU A 439 -16.35 -24.75 8.04
CA GLU A 439 -14.89 -24.70 8.22
C GLU A 439 -14.29 -23.41 7.64
N ARG A 440 -14.88 -22.89 6.55
CA ARG A 440 -14.52 -21.56 6.02
C ARG A 440 -14.83 -20.46 7.02
N LEU A 441 -16.00 -20.52 7.65
CA LEU A 441 -16.43 -19.57 8.66
C LEU A 441 -15.55 -19.63 9.92
N ARG A 442 -15.14 -20.84 10.33
CA ARG A 442 -14.17 -21.05 11.41
C ARG A 442 -12.81 -20.44 11.07
N MET A 443 -12.35 -20.61 9.83
CA MET A 443 -11.13 -19.97 9.33
C MET A 443 -11.28 -18.45 9.32
N ALA A 444 -12.41 -17.91 8.87
CA ALA A 444 -12.71 -16.47 8.90
C ALA A 444 -12.53 -15.90 10.31
N HIS A 445 -13.12 -16.55 11.31
CA HIS A 445 -12.96 -16.15 12.72
C HIS A 445 -11.50 -16.16 13.16
N HIS A 446 -10.75 -17.23 12.87
CA HIS A 446 -9.34 -17.33 13.23
C HIS A 446 -8.50 -16.21 12.58
N THR A 447 -8.70 -15.98 11.28
CA THR A 447 -8.01 -14.95 10.50
C THR A 447 -8.33 -13.55 11.02
N LEU A 448 -9.59 -13.25 11.35
CA LEU A 448 -9.99 -11.98 11.97
C LEU A 448 -9.37 -11.80 13.36
N MET A 449 -9.25 -12.86 14.16
CA MET A 449 -8.57 -12.78 15.46
C MET A 449 -7.06 -12.54 15.31
N GLN A 450 -6.43 -13.08 14.26
CA GLN A 450 -5.06 -12.72 13.91
C GLN A 450 -4.95 -11.25 13.49
N ALA A 451 -5.84 -10.78 12.60
CA ALA A 451 -5.91 -9.38 12.19
C ALA A 451 -6.01 -8.45 13.40
N ARG A 452 -6.90 -8.76 14.35
CA ARG A 452 -7.07 -8.01 15.59
C ARG A 452 -5.77 -7.93 16.38
N ARG A 453 -5.05 -9.04 16.57
CA ARG A 453 -3.77 -9.04 17.32
C ARG A 453 -2.74 -8.10 16.69
N GLU A 454 -2.61 -8.15 15.37
CA GLU A 454 -1.69 -7.29 14.61
C GLU A 454 -2.08 -5.81 14.72
N LEU A 455 -3.38 -5.50 14.55
CA LEU A 455 -3.90 -4.14 14.57
C LEU A 455 -3.84 -3.50 15.97
N MET A 456 -4.02 -4.28 17.03
CA MET A 456 -3.84 -3.80 18.41
C MET A 456 -2.41 -3.26 18.64
N ILE A 457 -1.41 -3.78 17.92
CA ILE A 457 -0.07 -3.21 17.92
C ILE A 457 -0.01 -2.05 16.91
N GLY A 458 -0.17 -2.32 15.61
CA GLY A 458 0.12 -1.36 14.54
C GLY A 458 -0.75 -0.10 14.50
N PHE A 459 -1.97 -0.15 15.06
CA PHE A 459 -2.87 0.99 15.22
C PHE A 459 -3.07 1.42 16.68
N GLY A 460 -2.39 0.73 17.60
CA GLY A 460 -2.32 1.05 19.03
C GLY A 460 -3.46 0.47 19.87
N CYS A 461 -3.09 -0.12 21.01
CA CYS A 461 -4.02 -0.78 21.93
C CYS A 461 -5.07 0.19 22.51
N ALA A 462 -4.64 1.42 22.83
CA ALA A 462 -5.52 2.46 23.36
C ALA A 462 -6.63 2.88 22.37
N ASN A 463 -6.42 2.62 21.08
CA ASN A 463 -7.41 2.88 20.03
C ASN A 463 -8.22 1.63 19.65
N GLU A 464 -8.05 0.52 20.38
CA GLU A 464 -8.66 -0.79 20.08
C GLU A 464 -8.33 -1.27 18.65
N GLY A 465 -7.11 -0.99 18.18
CA GLY A 465 -6.67 -1.30 16.82
C GLY A 465 -7.31 -0.41 15.76
N GLY A 466 -7.74 0.80 16.11
CA GLY A 466 -8.28 1.78 15.17
C GLY A 466 -9.66 1.41 14.62
N ALA A 467 -10.06 2.04 13.51
CA ALA A 467 -11.35 1.77 12.88
C ALA A 467 -11.43 0.32 12.37
N VAL A 468 -10.38 -0.16 11.71
CA VAL A 468 -10.32 -1.54 11.19
C VAL A 468 -10.35 -2.56 12.33
N GLY A 469 -9.60 -2.34 13.42
CA GLY A 469 -9.61 -3.25 14.58
C GLY A 469 -10.99 -3.39 15.22
N LYS A 470 -11.75 -2.30 15.29
CA LYS A 470 -13.15 -2.31 15.77
C LYS A 470 -14.07 -3.08 14.84
N GLU A 471 -13.98 -2.85 13.53
CA GLU A 471 -14.75 -3.60 12.52
C GLU A 471 -14.47 -5.10 12.59
N VAL A 472 -13.19 -5.47 12.64
CA VAL A 472 -12.74 -6.86 12.76
C VAL A 472 -13.27 -7.49 14.04
N THR A 473 -13.21 -6.78 15.16
CA THR A 473 -13.72 -7.26 16.46
C THR A 473 -15.22 -7.52 16.41
N GLU A 474 -16.01 -6.60 15.84
CA GLU A 474 -17.46 -6.78 15.72
C GLU A 474 -17.84 -7.90 14.75
N LEU A 475 -17.13 -8.03 13.63
CA LEU A 475 -17.34 -9.13 12.69
C LEU A 475 -17.00 -10.49 13.33
N ALA A 476 -15.87 -10.59 14.02
CA ALA A 476 -15.48 -11.81 14.73
C ALA A 476 -16.54 -12.24 15.76
N LYS A 477 -17.09 -11.31 16.55
CA LYS A 477 -18.19 -11.60 17.49
C LYS A 477 -19.45 -12.11 16.79
N LYS A 478 -19.79 -11.57 15.61
CA LYS A 478 -20.95 -12.06 14.82
C LYS A 478 -20.73 -13.50 14.39
N ILE A 479 -19.55 -13.78 13.83
CA ILE A 479 -19.18 -15.11 13.37
C ILE A 479 -19.15 -16.11 14.55
N GLU A 480 -18.60 -15.72 15.69
CA GLU A 480 -18.56 -16.59 16.88
C GLU A 480 -19.96 -17.02 17.33
N ARG A 481 -20.93 -16.08 17.35
CA ARG A 481 -22.33 -16.41 17.65
C ARG A 481 -22.92 -17.40 16.65
N GLU A 482 -22.64 -17.21 15.36
CA GLU A 482 -23.09 -18.12 14.32
C GLU A 482 -22.48 -19.52 14.52
N VAL A 483 -21.17 -19.62 14.71
CA VAL A 483 -20.46 -20.87 14.97
C VAL A 483 -21.04 -21.60 16.20
N MET A 484 -21.41 -20.86 17.27
CA MET A 484 -22.06 -21.44 18.44
C MET A 484 -23.44 -22.02 18.13
N ILE A 485 -24.24 -21.37 17.29
CA ILE A 485 -25.55 -21.88 16.85
C ILE A 485 -25.37 -23.20 16.08
N TRP A 486 -24.43 -23.25 15.14
CA TRP A 486 -24.11 -24.46 14.39
C TRP A 486 -23.66 -25.63 15.27
N ARG A 487 -22.86 -25.36 16.30
CA ARG A 487 -22.45 -26.38 17.29
C ARG A 487 -23.64 -26.91 18.10
N ARG A 488 -24.58 -26.04 18.48
CA ARG A 488 -25.80 -26.44 19.21
C ARG A 488 -26.78 -27.22 18.32
N ALA A 489 -26.77 -26.97 17.00
CA ALA A 489 -27.59 -27.67 16.02
C ALA A 489 -27.06 -29.07 15.64
N GLY A 490 -26.02 -29.59 16.29
CA GLY A 490 -25.56 -30.97 16.13
C GLY A 490 -24.51 -31.21 15.03
N GLY A 491 -23.86 -30.17 14.51
CA GLY A 491 -22.72 -30.31 13.61
C GLY A 491 -23.07 -30.88 12.22
N GLY A 492 -23.28 -29.99 11.25
CA GLY A 492 -23.23 -30.35 9.82
C GLY A 492 -24.56 -30.31 9.05
N LYS A 493 -25.72 -30.29 9.70
CA LYS A 493 -26.99 -30.11 8.99
C LYS A 493 -27.50 -28.68 9.20
N ARG A 494 -27.60 -27.89 8.11
CA ARG A 494 -28.38 -26.63 8.14
C ARG A 494 -29.75 -26.96 8.74
N PRO A 495 -30.28 -26.16 9.68
CA PRO A 495 -31.66 -26.34 10.09
C PRO A 495 -32.52 -26.24 8.83
N LYS A 496 -33.31 -27.28 8.56
CA LYS A 496 -34.33 -27.22 7.51
C LYS A 496 -35.22 -26.04 7.88
N LEU A 497 -35.21 -25.02 7.02
CA LEU A 497 -36.24 -23.98 7.05
C LEU A 497 -37.53 -24.69 6.68
N ASP A 498 -38.28 -25.13 7.69
CA ASP A 498 -39.66 -25.53 7.49
C ASP A 498 -40.39 -24.28 6.97
N SER A 499 -40.93 -24.43 5.77
CA SER A 499 -41.70 -23.43 5.04
C SER A 499 -42.82 -22.86 5.89
N TYR A 500 -42.80 -21.54 6.09
CA TYR A 500 -43.97 -20.74 6.44
C TYR A 500 -44.22 -19.69 5.38
#